data_AF-A0A651EHP5-F1
#
_entry.id   AF-A0A651EHP5-F1
#
_cell.length_a   1.000
_cell.length_b   1.000
_cell.length_c   1.000
_cell.angle_alpha   90.00
_cell.angle_beta   90.00
_cell.angle_gamma   90.00
#
_symmetry.space_group_name_H-M   'P 1'
#
loop_
_entity.id
_entity.type
_entity.pdbx_description
1 polymer ?
#
loop_
_entity_poly.entity_id
_entity_poly.type
_entity_poly.pdbx_seq_one_letter_code
_entity_poly.pdbx_strand_id
1 'polypeptide(L)' 'MNEMTPPTPDAAARTEKLKGLGCARKRVEDARFTQGKGNYVDDIKLPGMLFGDFVRSPYAHARVKSVDKAAA' A
#
# COMPACT_ATOMS: atom_id res chain seq x y z
N MET A 1 15.43 -33.75 38.07
CA MET A 1 14.42 -32.91 37.41
C MET A 1 15.08 -31.58 37.15
N ASN A 2 15.68 -31.38 35.97
CA ASN A 2 16.34 -30.13 35.65
C ASN A 2 15.28 -29.11 35.26
N GLU A 3 15.25 -28.00 36.00
CA GLU A 3 14.47 -26.83 35.65
C GLU A 3 15.03 -26.22 34.37
N MET A 4 14.33 -26.43 33.26
CA MET A 4 14.60 -25.82 31.97
C MET A 4 13.98 -24.42 31.95
N THR A 5 14.44 -23.53 32.82
CA THR A 5 14.08 -22.11 32.73
C THR A 5 15.02 -21.49 31.69
N PRO A 6 14.52 -20.90 30.59
CA PRO A 6 15.40 -20.30 29.60
C PRO A 6 16.25 -19.20 30.26
N PRO A 7 17.54 -19.08 29.91
CA PRO A 7 18.41 -18.07 30.50
C PRO A 7 17.81 -16.68 30.23
N THR A 8 17.80 -15.83 31.26
CA THR A 8 17.35 -14.44 31.10
C THR A 8 18.23 -13.78 30.03
N PRO A 9 17.65 -13.27 28.93
CA PRO A 9 18.45 -12.70 27.85
C PRO A 9 19.21 -11.48 28.37
N ASP A 10 20.50 -11.38 28.02
CA ASP A 10 21.32 -10.21 28.36
C ASP A 10 20.84 -8.93 27.65
N ALA A 11 21.38 -7.78 28.05
CA ALA A 11 20.94 -6.49 27.53
C ALA A 11 21.18 -6.31 26.01
N ALA A 12 22.25 -6.90 25.47
CA ALA A 12 22.58 -6.83 24.06
C ALA A 12 21.60 -7.68 23.23
N ALA A 13 21.34 -8.92 23.67
CA ALA A 13 20.38 -9.83 23.04
C ALA A 13 18.96 -9.25 23.04
N ARG A 14 18.56 -8.56 24.12
CA ARG A 14 17.29 -7.83 24.16
C ARG A 14 17.25 -6.70 23.12
N THR A 15 18.33 -5.93 23.00
CA THR A 15 18.41 -4.80 22.04
C THR A 15 18.36 -5.28 20.59
N GLU A 16 19.09 -6.35 20.26
CA GLU A 16 19.05 -6.95 18.92
C GLU A 16 17.64 -7.46 18.57
N LYS A 17 16.98 -8.13 19.53
CA LYS A 17 15.62 -8.67 19.34
C LYS A 17 14.59 -7.58 19.02
N LEU A 18 14.78 -6.34 19.50
CA LEU A 18 13.88 -5.21 19.19
C LEU A 18 13.91 -4.83 17.71
N LYS A 19 15.03 -5.08 17.00
CA LYS A 19 15.23 -4.65 15.61
C LYS A 19 14.93 -3.14 15.43
N GLY A 20 15.44 -2.34 16.37
CA GLY A 20 15.22 -0.89 16.47
C GLY A 20 16.15 -0.07 15.57
N LEU A 21 16.48 1.15 16.01
CA LEU A 21 17.30 2.10 15.25
C LEU A 21 18.64 1.49 14.82
N GLY A 22 19.04 1.70 13.55
CA GLY A 22 20.28 1.19 12.98
C GLY A 22 20.24 -0.28 12.53
N CYS A 23 19.18 -1.03 12.85
CA CYS A 23 19.01 -2.40 12.37
C CYS A 23 18.55 -2.42 10.89
N ALA A 24 19.16 -3.27 10.06
CA ALA A 24 18.69 -3.59 8.71
C ALA A 24 17.48 -4.54 8.75
N ARG A 25 16.41 -4.12 9.44
CA ARG A 25 15.17 -4.91 9.61
C ARG A 25 14.50 -5.11 8.25
N LYS A 26 14.10 -6.35 7.96
CA LYS A 26 13.29 -6.66 6.78
C LYS A 26 11.93 -5.95 6.86
N ARG A 27 11.44 -5.47 5.71
CA ARG A 27 10.18 -4.73 5.62
C ARG A 27 9.00 -5.63 5.94
N VAL A 28 8.05 -5.10 6.70
CA VAL A 28 6.82 -5.84 7.05
C VAL A 28 5.83 -5.84 5.88
N GLU A 29 5.95 -4.85 5.01
CA GLU A 29 5.09 -4.60 3.86
C GLU A 29 5.31 -5.62 2.73
N ASP A 30 6.50 -6.21 2.65
CA ASP A 30 6.85 -7.19 1.61
C ASP A 30 5.94 -8.40 1.64
N ALA A 31 5.46 -8.81 2.82
CA ALA A 31 4.52 -9.91 2.96
C ALA A 31 3.25 -9.68 2.12
N ARG A 32 2.66 -8.48 2.19
CA ARG A 32 1.44 -8.18 1.42
C ARG A 32 1.74 -7.83 -0.04
N PHE A 33 2.84 -7.13 -0.32
CA PHE A 33 3.14 -6.65 -1.66
C PHE A 33 3.62 -7.74 -2.60
N THR A 34 4.47 -8.66 -2.13
CA THR A 34 4.99 -9.75 -2.97
C THR A 34 3.95 -10.83 -3.28
N GLN A 35 2.83 -10.83 -2.56
CA GLN A 35 1.75 -11.82 -2.67
C GLN A 35 0.51 -11.27 -3.40
N GLY A 36 0.57 -10.06 -3.96
CA GLY A 36 -0.61 -9.43 -4.58
C GLY A 36 -1.73 -9.14 -3.57
N LYS A 37 -1.39 -8.97 -2.29
CA LYS A 37 -2.30 -8.59 -1.19
C LYS A 37 -2.11 -7.12 -0.80
N GLY A 38 -1.53 -6.32 -1.70
CA GLY A 38 -1.67 -4.87 -1.63
C GLY A 38 -3.15 -4.48 -1.68
N ASN A 39 -3.44 -3.26 -1.24
CA ASN A 39 -4.76 -2.67 -1.40
C ASN A 39 -4.57 -1.24 -1.88
N TYR A 40 -4.45 -1.09 -3.20
CA TYR A 40 -4.37 0.18 -3.90
C TYR A 40 -5.78 0.70 -4.22
N VAL A 41 -5.87 1.94 -4.68
CA VAL A 41 -7.17 2.60 -4.92
C VAL A 41 -8.05 1.82 -5.90
N ASP A 42 -7.47 1.27 -6.97
CA ASP A 42 -8.21 0.54 -8.02
C ASP A 42 -8.54 -0.93 -7.63
N ASP A 43 -7.97 -1.43 -6.54
CA ASP A 43 -8.32 -2.76 -6.01
C ASP A 43 -9.69 -2.74 -5.32
N ILE A 44 -10.09 -1.56 -4.79
CA ILE A 44 -11.31 -1.35 -4.02
C ILE A 44 -12.54 -1.58 -4.89
N LYS A 45 -13.53 -2.31 -4.36
CA LYS A 45 -14.84 -2.51 -4.98
C LYS A 45 -15.93 -2.33 -3.93
N LEU A 46 -16.85 -1.39 -4.16
CA LEU A 46 -17.98 -1.12 -3.26
C LEU A 46 -19.31 -1.44 -3.96
N PRO A 47 -20.35 -1.87 -3.22
CA PRO A 47 -21.68 -2.04 -3.80
C PRO A 47 -22.19 -0.73 -4.42
N GLY A 48 -22.61 -0.78 -5.68
CA GLY A 48 -23.09 0.41 -6.42
C GLY A 48 -21.99 1.37 -6.88
N MET A 49 -20.71 1.01 -6.76
CA MET A 49 -19.61 1.84 -7.27
C MET A 49 -19.68 1.97 -8.79
N LEU A 50 -19.67 3.21 -9.28
CA LEU A 50 -19.56 3.55 -10.70
C LEU A 50 -18.14 4.00 -11.04
N PHE A 51 -17.83 4.07 -12.33
CA PHE A 51 -16.57 4.61 -12.85
C PHE A 51 -16.86 5.87 -13.65
N GLY A 52 -16.03 6.89 -13.48
CA GLY A 52 -16.10 8.14 -14.23
C GLY A 52 -14.76 8.44 -14.88
N ASP A 53 -14.79 8.91 -16.13
CA ASP A 53 -13.62 9.36 -16.86
C ASP A 53 -13.93 10.63 -17.67
N PHE A 54 -12.90 11.27 -18.20
CA PHE A 54 -12.98 12.56 -18.86
C PHE A 54 -12.73 12.48 -20.37
N VAL A 55 -13.61 13.10 -21.15
CA VAL A 55 -13.26 13.53 -22.51
C VAL A 55 -12.31 14.74 -22.39
N ARG A 56 -11.09 14.59 -22.89
CA ARG A 56 -10.04 15.62 -22.78
C ARG A 56 -9.94 16.45 -24.05
N SER A 57 -9.49 17.69 -23.90
CA SER A 57 -9.22 18.57 -25.05
C SER A 57 -8.08 18.01 -25.90
N PRO A 58 -8.24 17.89 -27.23
CA PRO A 58 -7.14 17.61 -28.14
C PRO A 58 -6.32 18.86 -28.47
N TYR A 59 -6.77 20.04 -28.01
CA TYR A 59 -6.11 21.33 -28.26
C TYR A 59 -5.49 21.89 -26.98
N ALA A 60 -4.25 22.37 -27.07
CA ALA A 60 -3.55 23.02 -25.96
C ALA A 60 -4.15 24.40 -25.61
N HIS A 61 -4.65 25.13 -26.61
CA HIS A 61 -5.34 26.40 -26.43
C HIS A 61 -6.41 26.58 -27.50
N ALA A 62 -7.67 26.60 -27.10
CA ALA A 62 -8.81 26.83 -27.98
C ALA A 62 -10.01 27.34 -27.16
N ARG A 63 -10.95 28.01 -27.83
CA ARG A 63 -12.27 28.29 -27.23
C ARG A 63 -13.16 27.07 -27.44
N VAL A 64 -13.81 26.58 -26.39
CA VAL A 64 -14.85 25.55 -26.49
C VAL A 64 -16.14 26.20 -26.96
N LYS A 65 -16.59 25.89 -28.19
CA LYS A 65 -17.82 26.46 -28.76
C LYS A 65 -19.06 25.68 -28.33
N SER A 66 -18.97 24.35 -28.31
CA SER A 66 -20.04 23.45 -27.89
C SER A 66 -19.46 22.07 -27.54
N VAL A 67 -20.24 21.26 -26.82
CA VAL A 67 -19.99 19.85 -26.58
C VAL A 67 -21.29 19.10 -26.88
N ASP A 68 -21.23 18.14 -27.79
CA ASP A 68 -22.34 17.21 -28.03
C ASP A 68 -22.17 15.99 -27.12
N LYS A 69 -23.24 15.66 -26.39
CA LYS A 69 -23.29 14.55 -25.43
C LYS A 69 -24.39 13.53 -25.76
N ALA A 70 -25.05 13.65 -26.92
CA ALA A 70 -26.23 12.84 -27.24
C ALA A 70 -25.93 11.34 -27.38
N ALA A 71 -24.71 10.99 -27.81
CA ALA A 71 -24.26 9.61 -27.98
C ALA A 71 -23.46 9.07 -26.78
N ALA A 72 -23.34 9.85 -25.70
CA ALA A 72 -22.65 9.45 -24.48
C ALA A 72 -23.51 8.53 -23.59
#